data_AF-A0A7X6S7K8-F1
#
_entry.id   AF-A0A7X6S7K8-F1
#
_cell.length_a   1.000
_cell.length_b   1.000
_cell.length_c   1.000
_cell.angle_alpha   90.00
_cell.angle_beta   90.00
_cell.angle_gamma   90.00
#
_symmetry.space_group_name_H-M   'P 1'
#
loop_
_entity.id
_entity.type
_entity.pdbx_description
1 polymer ?
#
loop_
_entity_poly.entity_id
_entity_poly.type
_entity_poly.pdbx_seq_one_letter_code
_entity_poly.pdbx_strand_id
1 'polypeptide(L)' 'YIQCKKYITSKVDVKDIREFYGVLVDHTAKGKGIFITTNVFTSEADYFAQDKPIELIDGQKLVRLIQQVNRL' A
#
# COMPACT_ATOMS: atom_id res chain seq x y z
N TYR A 1 -8.23 -6.07 3.89
CA TYR A 1 -7.75 -6.59 2.59
C TYR A 1 -6.27 -6.22 2.44
N ILE A 2 -5.42 -7.11 1.94
CA ILE A 2 -3.98 -6.85 1.82
C ILE A 2 -3.57 -7.15 0.38
N GLN A 3 -2.81 -6.25 -0.23
CA GLN A 3 -2.17 -6.47 -1.52
C GLN A 3 -0.68 -6.17 -1.42
N CYS A 4 0.14 -7.11 -1.89
CA CYS A 4 1.59 -6.98 -1.94
C CYS A 4 2.03 -7.00 -3.41
N LYS A 5 2.75 -5.97 -3.86
CA LYS A 5 3.33 -5.95 -5.22
C LYS A 5 4.84 -5.71 -5.18
N LYS A 6 5.61 -6.55 -5.86
CA LYS A 6 7.06 -6.36 -6.03
C LYS A 6 7.32 -5.44 -7.22
N TYR A 7 7.75 -4.22 -6.94
CA TYR A 7 8.18 -3.25 -7.95
C TYR A 7 9.67 -2.96 -7.74
N ILE A 8 10.46 -2.95 -8.82
CA ILE A 8 11.93 -2.79 -8.75
C ILE A 8 12.35 -1.47 -9.38
N THR A 9 11.94 -1.23 -10.63
CA THR A 9 12.30 -0.01 -11.38
C THR A 9 11.15 1.01 -11.40
N SER A 10 9.90 0.54 -11.44
CA SER A 10 8.71 1.39 -11.48
C SER A 10 8.24 1.79 -10.09
N LYS A 11 7.67 2.99 -9.96
CA LYS A 11 6.89 3.38 -8.78
C LYS A 11 5.47 2.79 -8.88
N VAL A 12 4.78 2.70 -7.75
CA VAL A 12 3.35 2.37 -7.73
C VAL A 12 2.58 3.62 -8.10
N ASP A 13 1.80 3.55 -9.18
CA ASP A 13 1.01 4.66 -9.68
C ASP A 13 -0.37 4.73 -9.00
N VAL A 14 -1.12 5.79 -9.28
CA VAL A 14 -2.45 5.99 -8.72
C VAL A 14 -3.46 4.94 -9.22
N LYS A 15 -3.24 4.37 -10.42
CA LYS A 15 -4.16 3.40 -11.02
C LYS A 15 -4.16 2.12 -10.19
N ASP A 16 -2.97 1.66 -9.78
CA ASP A 16 -2.81 0.53 -8.87
C ASP A 16 -3.60 0.71 -7.56
N ILE A 17 -3.56 1.92 -6.98
CA ILE A 17 -4.26 2.21 -5.71
C ILE A 17 -5.78 2.36 -5.92
N ARG A 18 -6.23 2.91 -7.05
CA ARG A 18 -7.66 2.99 -7.42
C ARG A 18 -8.27 1.61 -7.59
N GLU A 19 -7.57 0.71 -8.29
CA GLU A 19 -8.01 -0.68 -8.46
C GLU A 19 -8.09 -1.40 -7.11
N PHE A 20 -7.06 -1.26 -6.27
CA PHE A 20 -7.06 -1.79 -4.91
C PHE A 20 -8.24 -1.28 -4.09
N TYR A 21 -8.53 0.03 -4.15
CA TYR A 21 -9.64 0.63 -3.44
C TYR A 21 -10.99 0.09 -3.91
N GLY A 22 -11.18 -0.08 -5.22
CA GLY A 22 -12.39 -0.67 -5.80
C GLY A 22 -12.65 -2.06 -5.21
N VAL A 23 -11.64 -2.92 -5.19
CA VAL A 23 -11.76 -4.26 -4.59
C VAL A 23 -12.05 -4.17 -3.08
N LEU A 24 -11.38 -3.26 -2.37
CA LEU A 24 -11.58 -3.06 -0.93
C LEU A 24 -13.02 -2.69 -0.58
N VAL A 25 -13.62 -1.74 -1.31
CA VAL A 25 -15.00 -1.28 -1.06
C VAL A 25 -16.03 -2.34 -1.43
N ASP A 26 -15.79 -3.08 -2.51
CA ASP A 26 -16.70 -4.14 -2.98
C ASP A 26 -16.74 -5.33 -2.02
N HIS A 27 -15.58 -5.70 -1.44
CA HIS A 27 -15.45 -6.91 -0.64
C HIS A 27 -15.52 -6.69 0.87
N THR A 28 -15.57 -5.43 1.33
CA THR A 28 -15.47 -5.16 2.77
C THR A 28 -16.40 -4.05 3.23
N ALA A 29 -17.45 -4.42 3.99
CA ALA A 29 -18.43 -3.47 4.54
C ALA A 29 -17.84 -2.36 5.43
N LYS A 30 -16.63 -2.56 6.01
CA LYS A 30 -15.89 -1.60 6.85
C LYS A 30 -14.36 -1.77 6.75
N GLY A 31 -13.86 -2.30 5.63
CA GLY A 31 -12.51 -2.84 5.55
C GLY A 31 -11.41 -1.79 5.54
N LYS A 32 -10.45 -1.94 6.45
CA LYS A 32 -9.12 -1.35 6.25
C LYS A 32 -8.36 -2.17 5.19
N GLY A 33 -7.66 -1.46 4.31
CA GLY A 33 -6.79 -2.00 3.28
C GLY A 33 -5.33 -1.71 3.62
N ILE A 34 -4.42 -2.63 3.31
CA ILE A 34 -2.97 -2.38 3.33
C ILE A 34 -2.41 -2.69 1.95
N PHE A 35 -1.74 -1.72 1.34
CA PHE A 35 -1.00 -1.91 0.09
C PHE A 35 0.50 -1.83 0.37
N ILE A 36 1.21 -2.91 0.03
CA ILE A 36 2.64 -3.08 0.32
C ILE A 36 3.41 -3.15 -1.01
N THR A 37 4.51 -2.39 -1.10
CA THR A 37 5.44 -2.47 -2.24
C THR A 37 6.89 -2.49 -1.78
N THR A 38 7.76 -3.06 -2.61
CA THR A 38 9.22 -2.98 -2.43
C THR A 38 9.83 -1.68 -2.94
N ASN A 39 9.06 -0.86 -3.66
CA ASN A 39 9.50 0.46 -4.15
C ASN A 39 8.74 1.58 -3.42
N VAL A 40 8.56 2.73 -4.08
CA VAL A 40 7.82 3.90 -3.56
C VAL A 40 6.52 4.13 -4.33
N PHE A 41 5.62 4.90 -3.72
CA PHE A 41 4.41 5.42 -4.36
C PHE A 41 4.69 6.73 -5.09
N THR A 42 3.89 7.05 -6.10
CA THR A 42 3.87 8.42 -6.65
C THR A 42 3.11 9.35 -5.72
N SER A 43 3.36 10.66 -5.82
CA SER A 43 2.61 11.66 -5.04
C SER A 43 1.10 11.61 -5.31
N GLU A 44 0.68 11.26 -6.52
CA GLU A 44 -0.74 11.09 -6.85
C GLU A 44 -1.34 9.87 -6.15
N ALA A 45 -0.59 8.77 -6.04
CA ALA A 45 -1.00 7.58 -5.30
C ALA A 45 -1.15 7.87 -3.80
N ASP A 46 -0.18 8.59 -3.21
CA ASP A 46 -0.24 9.02 -1.81
C ASP A 46 -1.45 9.95 -1.55
N TYR A 47 -1.64 10.95 -2.41
CA TYR A 47 -2.77 11.88 -2.31
C TYR A 47 -4.11 11.17 -2.43
N PHE A 48 -4.23 10.21 -3.36
CA PHE A 48 -5.45 9.43 -3.50
C PHE A 48 -5.74 8.57 -2.27
N ALA A 49 -4.74 8.08 -1.55
CA ALA A 49 -4.94 7.23 -0.37
C ALA A 49 -5.28 8.02 0.92
N GLN A 50 -4.96 9.31 0.99
CA GLN A 50 -4.95 10.12 2.21
C GLN A 50 -6.29 10.12 2.99
N ASP A 51 -7.43 10.08 2.31
CA ASP A 51 -8.78 10.14 2.88
C ASP A 51 -9.50 8.78 2.88
N LYS A 52 -8.78 7.71 2.54
CA LYS A 52 -9.34 6.36 2.40
C LYS A 52 -8.88 5.47 3.53
N PRO A 53 -9.61 4.37 3.83
CA PRO A 53 -9.16 3.38 4.80
C PRO A 53 -8.03 2.49 4.25
N ILE A 54 -7.02 3.10 3.61
CA ILE A 54 -5.87 2.43 2.99
C ILE A 54 -4.60 2.86 3.72
N GLU A 55 -3.84 1.88 4.20
CA GLU A 55 -2.46 2.08 4.64
C GLU A 55 -1.50 1.75 3.51
N LEU A 56 -0.61 2.69 3.20
CA LEU A 56 0.49 2.48 2.27
C LEU A 56 1.76 2.09 3.04
N ILE A 57 2.42 1.04 2.56
CA ILE A 57 3.71 0.56 3.07
C ILE A 57 4.68 0.48 1.90
N ASP A 58 5.59 1.45 1.83
CA ASP A 58 6.65 1.49 0.84
C ASP A 58 7.86 0.64 1.28
N GLY A 59 8.87 0.53 0.41
CA GLY A 59 10.06 -0.27 0.69
C GLY A 59 10.79 0.16 1.96
N GLN A 60 10.88 1.46 2.25
CA GLN A 60 11.57 1.95 3.45
C GLN A 60 10.78 1.64 4.73
N LYS A 61 9.46 1.81 4.72
CA LYS A 61 8.59 1.45 5.84
C LYS A 61 8.58 -0.07 6.03
N LEU A 62 8.56 -0.86 4.96
CA LEU A 62 8.65 -2.31 5.00
C LEU A 62 9.94 -2.78 5.68
N VAL A 63 11.10 -2.23 5.30
CA VAL A 63 12.38 -2.56 5.95
C VAL A 63 12.35 -2.21 7.44
N ARG A 64 11.81 -1.05 7.82
CA ARG A 64 11.67 -0.65 9.23
C ARG A 64 10.80 -1.63 10.02
N LEU A 65 9.67 -2.06 9.45
CA LEU A 65 8.78 -3.04 10.08
C LEU A 65 9.48 -4.41 10.26
N ILE A 66 10.22 -4.88 9.25
CA ILE A 66 11.00 -6.11 9.33
C ILE A 66 12.06 -6.02 10.44
N GLN A 67 12.78 -4.89 10.50
CA GLN A 67 13.79 -4.65 11.53
C GLN A 67 13.19 -4.59 12.95
N GLN A 68 11.96 -4.09 13.09
CA GLN A 68 11.26 -4.09 14.38
C GLN A 68 10.91 -5.50 14.84
N VAL A 69 10.44 -6.35 13.93
CA VAL A 69 10.09 -7.75 14.25
C VAL A 69 11.34 -8.60 14.52
N ASN A 70 12.44 -8.36 13.81
CA ASN A 70 13.68 -9.12 13.94
C ASN A 70 14.56 -8.72 15.16
N ARG A 71 14.09 -7.82 16.04
CA ARG A 71 14.77 -7.49 17.31
C ARG A 71 14.40 -8.44 18.47
N LEU A 72 13.85 -9.62 18.15
CA LEU A 72 13.69 -10.75 19.07
C LEU A 72 14.98 -11.58 19.11
#